data_AF-A0A090QNV4-F1
#
_entry.id   AF-A0A090QNV4-F1
#
_cell.length_a   1.000
_cell.length_b   1.000
_cell.length_c   1.000
_cell.angle_alpha   90.00
_cell.angle_beta   90.00
_cell.angle_gamma   90.00
#
_symmetry.space_group_name_H-M   'P 1'
#
loop_
_entity.id
_entity.type
_entity.pdbx_description
1 polymer ?
#
loop_
_entity_poly.entity_id
_entity_poly.type
_entity_poly.pdbx_seq_one_letter_code
_entity_poly.pdbx_strand_id
1 'polypeptide(L)'
;MFIYTIRRLNLFLITLLILTLIGYSILRLDPASLWTSQPFWTGWIAYLQTLVTGHLGLNQQGLPIWHEVAAVFPATLELCFFAFALSLLIGIPLGTLAGVKRGHFVDTAISSITLVGYSIPLFWLAMLLIMLFSLELGWLPVSGRYSLLYEIDQQTGVALIDVLLSDKPYRAEA
;
A
#
# COMPACT_ATOMS: atom_id res chain seq x y z
N MET A 1 1.14 17.28 -27.54
CA MET A 1 1.31 17.23 -26.06
C MET A 1 0.10 17.83 -25.32
N PHE A 2 -0.36 19.04 -25.66
CA PHE A 2 -1.49 19.73 -24.99
C PHE A 2 -2.81 18.94 -24.91
N ILE A 3 -3.26 18.36 -26.02
CA ILE A 3 -4.50 17.56 -26.08
C ILE A 3 -4.43 16.33 -25.17
N TYR A 4 -3.25 15.71 -25.06
CA TYR A 4 -3.04 14.56 -24.17
C TYR A 4 -3.17 14.97 -22.70
N THR A 5 -2.56 16.10 -22.31
CA THR A 5 -2.67 16.64 -20.96
C THR A 5 -4.12 16.96 -20.60
N ILE A 6 -4.88 17.58 -21.51
CA ILE A 6 -6.31 17.86 -21.31
C ILE A 6 -7.11 16.57 -21.12
N ARG A 7 -6.88 15.56 -21.96
CA ARG A 7 -7.59 14.27 -21.84
C ARG A 7 -7.29 13.59 -20.51
N ARG A 8 -6.02 13.61 -20.07
CA ARG A 8 -5.62 13.03 -18.79
C ARG A 8 -6.22 13.79 -17.60
N LEU A 9 -6.23 15.12 -17.66
CA LEU A 9 -6.87 15.94 -16.64
C LEU A 9 -8.37 15.71 -16.58
N ASN A 10 -9.04 15.62 -17.74
CA ASN A 10 -10.47 15.32 -17.80
C ASN A 10 -10.77 13.95 -17.19
N LEU A 11 -10.00 12.92 -17.54
CA LEU A 11 -10.14 11.59 -16.95
C LEU A 11 -9.97 11.65 -15.42
N PHE A 12 -8.96 12.34 -14.93
CA PHE A 12 -8.73 12.52 -13.49
C PHE A 12 -9.94 13.17 -12.80
N LEU A 13 -10.46 14.27 -13.35
CA LEU A 13 -11.65 14.95 -12.80
C LEU A 13 -12.89 14.05 -12.80
N ILE A 14 -13.11 13.30 -13.88
CA ILE A 14 -14.22 12.34 -13.97
C ILE A 14 -14.06 11.24 -12.92
N THR A 15 -12.87 10.66 -12.77
CA THR A 15 -12.61 9.62 -11.77
C THR A 15 -12.81 10.14 -10.35
N LEU A 16 -12.35 11.36 -10.04
CA LEU A 16 -12.52 11.98 -8.73
C LEU A 16 -14.00 12.26 -8.43
N LEU A 17 -14.74 12.76 -9.43
CA LEU A 17 -16.18 12.99 -9.32
C LEU A 17 -16.93 11.68 -9.07
N ILE A 18 -16.62 10.62 -9.82
CA ILE A 18 -17.22 9.30 -9.63
C ILE A 18 -16.90 8.76 -8.23
N LEU A 19 -15.64 8.81 -7.79
CA LEU A 19 -15.22 8.34 -6.47
C LEU A 19 -15.93 9.08 -5.33
N THR A 20 -16.03 10.40 -5.42
CA THR A 20 -16.71 11.21 -4.39
C THR A 20 -18.22 10.98 -4.37
N LEU A 21 -18.86 10.81 -5.53
CA LEU A 21 -20.28 10.45 -5.61
C LEU A 21 -20.55 9.06 -5.04
N ILE A 22 -19.72 8.07 -5.39
CA ILE A 22 -19.83 6.70 -4.84
C ILE A 22 -19.61 6.72 -3.33
N GLY A 23 -18.54 7.37 -2.84
CA GLY A 23 -18.25 7.48 -1.42
C GLY A 23 -19.39 8.14 -0.64
N TYR A 24 -19.92 9.27 -1.12
CA TYR A 24 -21.08 9.92 -0.53
C TYR A 24 -22.34 9.03 -0.56
N SER A 25 -22.55 8.32 -1.66
CA SER A 25 -23.69 7.39 -1.78
C SER A 25 -23.60 6.25 -0.78
N ILE A 26 -22.40 5.71 -0.54
CA ILE A 26 -22.16 4.66 0.47
C ILE A 26 -22.45 5.20 1.88
N LEU A 27 -22.00 6.42 2.21
CA LEU A 27 -22.25 7.02 3.52
C LEU A 27 -23.75 7.19 3.79
N ARG A 28 -24.56 7.47 2.78
CA ARG A 28 -26.02 7.55 2.90
C ARG A 28 -26.72 6.21 3.07
N LEU A 29 -26.04 5.08 2.83
CA LEU A 29 -26.59 3.75 3.11
C LEU A 29 -26.53 3.41 4.59
N ASP A 30 -25.67 4.08 5.36
CA ASP A 30 -25.59 3.91 6.81
C ASP A 30 -26.68 4.73 7.51
N PRO A 31 -27.66 4.09 8.18
CA PRO A 31 -28.74 4.79 8.88
C PRO A 31 -28.23 5.70 10.02
N ALA A 32 -27.06 5.41 10.58
CA ALA A 32 -26.46 6.19 11.65
C ALA A 32 -25.71 7.43 11.13
N SER A 33 -25.52 7.55 9.81
CA SER A 33 -24.76 8.66 9.24
C SER A 33 -25.57 9.95 9.20
N LEU A 34 -24.88 11.06 9.45
CA LEU A 34 -25.40 12.42 9.32
C LEU A 34 -25.77 12.83 7.87
N TRP A 35 -25.36 12.04 6.87
CA TRP A 35 -25.59 12.32 5.45
C TRP A 35 -26.93 11.76 4.94
N THR A 36 -27.51 10.78 5.65
CA THR A 36 -28.72 10.06 5.22
C THR A 36 -29.93 10.98 5.07
N SER A 37 -30.09 11.94 5.98
CA SER A 37 -31.22 12.89 6.00
C SER A 37 -31.03 14.12 5.10
N GLN A 38 -29.84 14.35 4.57
CA GLN A 38 -29.55 15.53 3.73
C GLN A 38 -30.04 15.33 2.29
N PRO A 39 -30.56 16.39 1.63
CA PRO A 39 -30.82 16.34 0.19
C PRO A 39 -29.53 16.01 -0.57
N PHE A 40 -29.64 15.17 -1.60
CA PHE A 40 -28.47 14.55 -2.24
C PHE A 40 -27.41 15.55 -2.69
N TRP A 41 -27.80 16.55 -3.49
CA TRP A 41 -26.86 17.51 -4.08
C TRP A 41 -26.26 18.47 -3.05
N THR A 42 -27.06 19.01 -2.14
CA THR A 42 -26.57 19.93 -1.10
C THR A 42 -25.66 19.22 -0.11
N GLY A 43 -26.02 18.00 0.30
CA GLY A 43 -25.20 17.18 1.17
C GLY A 43 -23.91 16.69 0.51
N TRP A 44 -23.93 16.38 -0.80
CA TRP A 44 -22.71 16.04 -1.53
C TRP A 44 -21.73 17.22 -1.61
N ILE A 45 -22.23 18.44 -1.85
CA ILE A 45 -21.39 19.65 -1.84
C ILE A 45 -20.79 19.88 -0.45
N ALA A 46 -21.59 19.73 0.61
CA ALA A 46 -21.09 19.82 2.00
C ALA A 46 -20.05 18.74 2.31
N TYR A 47 -20.25 17.52 1.82
CA TYR A 47 -19.29 16.43 1.93
C TYR A 47 -17.97 16.76 1.22
N LEU A 48 -18.01 17.32 0.01
CA LEU A 48 -16.82 17.79 -0.69
C LEU A 48 -16.08 18.87 0.12
N GLN A 49 -16.81 19.81 0.73
CA GLN A 49 -16.19 20.83 1.60
C GLN A 49 -15.47 20.19 2.79
N THR A 50 -16.07 19.18 3.43
CA THR A 50 -15.41 18.45 4.53
C THR A 50 -14.16 17.69 4.09
N LEU A 51 -14.17 17.08 2.90
CA LEU A 51 -12.99 16.41 2.35
C LEU A 51 -11.85 17.39 2.07
N VAL A 52 -12.17 18.57 1.51
CA VAL A 52 -11.18 19.60 1.19
C VAL A 52 -10.55 20.21 2.44
N THR A 53 -11.27 20.27 3.57
CA THR A 53 -10.71 20.69 4.86
C THR A 53 -9.88 19.60 5.54
N GLY A 54 -9.73 18.42 4.92
CA GLY A 54 -8.95 17.30 5.45
C GLY A 54 -9.73 16.41 6.44
N HIS A 55 -11.02 16.66 6.65
CA HIS A 55 -11.87 15.80 7.48
C HIS A 55 -12.39 14.61 6.66
N LEU A 56 -11.70 13.47 6.79
CA LEU A 56 -12.05 12.22 6.11
C LEU A 56 -13.30 11.52 6.68
N GLY A 57 -13.86 12.02 7.78
CA GLY A 57 -14.99 11.41 8.49
C GLY A 57 -14.57 10.60 9.71
N LEU A 58 -15.54 9.88 10.27
CA LEU A 58 -15.39 9.06 11.47
C LEU A 58 -15.55 7.58 11.11
N ASN A 59 -14.86 6.71 11.85
CA ASN A 59 -15.05 5.26 11.76
C ASN A 59 -16.34 4.83 12.49
N GLN A 60 -16.64 3.52 12.50
CA GLN A 60 -17.83 2.97 13.18
C GLN A 60 -17.85 3.22 14.70
N GLN A 61 -16.71 3.51 15.31
CA GLN A 61 -16.54 3.80 16.74
C GLN A 61 -16.55 5.30 17.04
N GLY A 62 -16.74 6.16 16.03
CA GLY A 62 -16.77 7.61 16.18
C GLY A 62 -15.37 8.27 16.23
N LEU A 63 -14.29 7.55 15.94
CA LEU A 63 -12.93 8.08 15.90
C LEU A 63 -12.60 8.64 14.50
N PRO A 64 -11.80 9.73 14.40
CA PRO A 64 -11.45 10.28 13.09
C PRO A 64 -10.59 9.32 12.27
N ILE A 65 -11.04 8.99 11.05
CA ILE A 65 -10.38 8.04 10.12
C ILE A 65 -8.92 8.43 9.84
N TRP A 66 -8.62 9.74 9.85
CA TRP A 66 -7.27 10.24 9.67
C TRP A 66 -6.25 9.60 10.62
N HIS A 67 -6.62 9.32 11.87
CA HIS A 67 -5.71 8.71 12.84
C HIS A 67 -5.36 7.27 12.47
N GLU A 68 -6.33 6.50 11.97
CA GLU A 68 -6.08 5.13 11.50
C GLU A 68 -5.17 5.11 10.27
N VAL A 69 -5.44 6.00 9.31
CA VAL A 69 -4.61 6.15 8.11
C VAL A 69 -3.19 6.56 8.48
N ALA A 70 -3.05 7.54 9.37
CA ALA A 70 -1.74 8.01 9.82
C ALA A 70 -0.95 6.93 10.57
N ALA A 71 -1.61 6.02 11.30
CA ALA A 71 -0.95 4.93 12.00
C ALA A 71 -0.32 3.89 11.05
N VAL A 72 -0.97 3.58 9.92
CA VAL A 72 -0.48 2.57 8.96
C VAL A 72 0.36 3.16 7.81
N PHE A 73 0.32 4.47 7.63
CA PHE A 73 1.00 5.15 6.53
C PHE A 73 2.54 4.98 6.56
N PRO A 74 3.25 5.14 7.69
CA PRO A 74 4.70 4.94 7.75
C PRO A 74 5.12 3.52 7.35
N ALA A 75 4.35 2.51 7.74
CA ALA A 75 4.61 1.12 7.38
C ALA A 75 4.49 0.88 5.86
N THR A 76 3.48 1.49 5.23
CA THR A 76 3.31 1.43 3.76
C THR A 76 4.47 2.11 3.05
N LEU A 77 4.92 3.27 3.53
CA LEU A 77 6.07 3.98 2.96
C LEU A 77 7.36 3.16 3.07
N GLU A 78 7.61 2.54 4.22
CA GLU A 78 8.74 1.64 4.43
C GLU A 78 8.71 0.49 3.41
N LEU A 79 7.58 -0.20 3.28
CA LEU A 79 7.40 -1.29 2.32
C LEU A 79 7.64 -0.83 0.88
N CYS A 80 7.03 0.29 0.47
CA CYS A 80 7.20 0.86 -0.87
C CYS A 80 8.66 1.23 -1.14
N PHE A 81 9.35 1.80 -0.15
CA PHE A 81 10.74 2.19 -0.27
C PHE A 81 11.65 0.98 -0.52
N PHE A 82 11.52 -0.09 0.26
CA PHE A 82 12.32 -1.31 0.06
C PHE A 82 11.99 -2.02 -1.26
N ALA A 83 10.71 -2.13 -1.61
CA ALA A 83 10.31 -2.71 -2.89
C ALA A 83 10.88 -1.92 -4.07
N PHE A 84 10.84 -0.59 -4.00
CA PHE A 84 11.41 0.30 -5.01
C PHE A 84 12.93 0.20 -5.08
N ALA A 85 13.62 0.21 -3.93
CA ALA A 85 15.07 0.06 -3.87
C ALA A 85 15.53 -1.28 -4.46
N LEU A 86 14.88 -2.39 -4.13
CA LEU A 86 15.17 -3.70 -4.72
C LEU A 86 14.90 -3.71 -6.23
N SER A 87 13.81 -3.09 -6.68
CA SER A 87 13.49 -2.97 -8.11
C SER A 87 14.58 -2.19 -8.86
N LEU A 88 15.08 -1.09 -8.28
CA LEU A 88 16.18 -0.32 -8.86
C LEU A 88 17.50 -1.09 -8.88
N LEU A 89 17.85 -1.74 -7.76
CA LEU A 89 19.16 -2.38 -7.59
C LEU A 89 19.28 -3.72 -8.30
N ILE A 90 18.18 -4.46 -8.45
CA ILE A 90 18.17 -5.81 -9.03
C ILE A 90 17.44 -5.80 -10.38
N GLY A 91 16.25 -5.22 -10.42
CA GLY A 91 15.40 -5.22 -11.62
C GLY A 91 16.03 -4.47 -12.78
N ILE A 92 16.56 -3.25 -12.56
CA ILE A 92 17.20 -2.49 -13.63
C ILE A 92 18.44 -3.21 -14.16
N PRO A 93 19.42 -3.64 -13.35
CA PRO A 93 20.60 -4.34 -13.87
C PRO A 93 20.29 -5.65 -14.59
N LEU A 94 19.33 -6.46 -14.10
CA LEU A 94 18.93 -7.68 -14.81
C LEU A 94 18.23 -7.35 -16.14
N GLY A 95 17.36 -6.35 -16.15
CA GLY A 95 16.69 -5.90 -17.37
C GLY A 95 17.66 -5.33 -18.40
N THR A 96 18.64 -4.52 -17.98
CA THR A 96 19.68 -4.01 -18.88
C THR A 96 20.59 -5.12 -19.38
N LEU A 97 20.96 -6.08 -18.52
CA LEU A 97 21.77 -7.24 -18.92
C LEU A 97 21.05 -8.10 -19.97
N ALA A 98 19.77 -8.39 -19.78
CA ALA A 98 18.96 -9.10 -20.76
C ALA A 98 18.89 -8.33 -22.10
N GLY A 99 18.70 -7.01 -22.05
CA GLY A 99 18.69 -6.15 -23.24
C GLY A 99 20.03 -6.10 -23.99
N VAL A 100 21.16 -6.04 -23.27
CA VAL A 100 22.50 -6.03 -23.87
C VAL A 100 22.88 -7.39 -24.45
N LYS A 101 22.49 -8.48 -23.77
CA LYS A 101 22.75 -9.87 -24.20
C LYS A 101 21.60 -10.47 -24.99
N ARG A 102 20.85 -9.64 -25.72
CA ARG A 102 19.66 -10.05 -26.46
C ARG A 102 19.93 -11.25 -27.37
N GLY A 103 19.10 -12.27 -27.28
CA GLY A 103 19.21 -13.50 -28.08
C GLY A 103 20.24 -14.52 -27.57
N HIS A 104 20.98 -14.22 -26.49
CA HIS A 104 21.78 -15.23 -25.78
C HIS A 104 20.96 -15.93 -24.69
N PHE A 105 21.47 -17.06 -24.21
CA PHE A 105 20.89 -17.83 -23.10
C PHE A 105 20.58 -16.97 -21.85
N VAL A 106 21.41 -15.95 -21.56
CA VAL A 106 21.20 -15.05 -20.40
C VAL A 106 19.92 -14.23 -20.55
N ASP A 107 19.65 -13.69 -21.73
CA ASP A 107 18.38 -13.00 -22.03
C ASP A 107 17.20 -13.96 -21.87
N THR A 108 17.27 -15.14 -22.49
CA THR A 108 16.21 -16.15 -22.38
C THR A 108 15.94 -16.55 -20.94
N ALA A 109 16.98 -16.79 -20.13
CA ALA A 109 16.82 -17.15 -18.72
C ALA A 109 16.14 -16.05 -17.91
N ILE A 110 16.60 -14.80 -18.03
CA ILE A 110 16.01 -13.65 -17.31
C ILE A 110 14.57 -13.42 -17.75
N SER A 111 14.31 -13.44 -19.06
CA SER A 111 12.99 -13.26 -19.64
C SER A 111 12.02 -14.37 -19.23
N SER A 112 12.47 -15.63 -19.21
CA SER A 112 11.65 -16.76 -18.75
C SER A 112 11.30 -16.66 -17.27
N ILE A 113 12.27 -16.33 -16.40
CA ILE A 113 12.01 -16.13 -14.95
C ILE A 113 11.00 -15.00 -14.75
N THR A 114 11.16 -13.90 -15.48
CA THR A 114 10.24 -12.75 -15.43
C THR A 114 8.82 -13.14 -15.86
N LEU A 115 8.70 -13.91 -16.95
CA LEU A 115 7.40 -14.36 -17.45
C LEU A 115 6.70 -15.29 -16.45
N VAL A 116 7.45 -16.24 -15.86
CA VAL A 116 6.92 -17.13 -14.81
C VAL A 116 6.45 -16.32 -13.61
N GLY A 117 7.28 -15.41 -13.10
CA GLY A 117 6.92 -14.54 -11.97
C GLY A 117 5.68 -13.70 -12.24
N TYR A 118 5.55 -13.15 -13.46
CA TYR A 118 4.37 -12.36 -13.86
C TYR A 118 3.09 -13.19 -13.99
N SER A 119 3.21 -14.48 -14.32
CA SER A 119 2.07 -15.38 -14.54
C SER A 119 1.53 -15.97 -13.24
N ILE A 120 2.30 -15.90 -12.16
CA ILE A 120 1.90 -16.45 -10.87
C ILE A 120 0.96 -15.48 -10.13
N PRO A 121 -0.18 -15.96 -9.58
CA PRO A 121 -1.03 -15.13 -8.73
C PRO A 121 -0.29 -14.62 -7.49
N LEU A 122 -0.34 -13.30 -7.25
CA LEU A 122 0.42 -12.66 -6.18
C LEU A 122 0.13 -13.24 -4.79
N PHE A 123 -1.14 -13.54 -4.48
CA PHE A 123 -1.52 -14.11 -3.19
C PHE A 123 -0.92 -15.51 -2.99
N TRP A 124 -0.83 -16.32 -4.05
CA TRP A 124 -0.28 -17.67 -3.99
C TRP A 124 1.23 -17.63 -3.81
N LEU A 125 1.91 -16.74 -4.54
CA LEU A 125 3.34 -16.50 -4.33
C LEU A 125 3.62 -16.04 -2.89
N ALA A 126 2.86 -15.07 -2.38
CA ALA A 126 3.00 -14.61 -1.00
C ALA A 126 2.84 -15.76 0.00
N MET A 127 1.85 -16.64 -0.18
CA MET A 127 1.65 -17.80 0.68
C MET A 127 2.83 -18.79 0.63
N LEU A 128 3.36 -19.09 -0.56
CA LEU A 128 4.54 -19.94 -0.70
C LEU A 128 5.79 -19.34 -0.05
N LEU A 129 5.98 -18.03 -0.21
CA LEU A 129 7.09 -17.32 0.42
C LEU A 129 6.97 -17.32 1.95
N ILE A 130 5.77 -17.16 2.51
CA ILE A 130 5.55 -17.31 3.96
C ILE A 130 5.88 -18.74 4.39
N MET A 131 5.42 -19.76 3.66
CA MET A 131 5.71 -21.15 4.00
C MET A 131 7.21 -21.43 4.02
N LEU A 132 7.93 -21.00 2.99
CA LEU A 132 9.36 -21.22 2.89
C LEU A 132 10.16 -20.39 3.90
N PHE A 133 9.99 -19.07 3.91
CA PHE A 133 10.82 -18.17 4.71
C PHE A 133 10.41 -18.07 6.17
N SER A 134 9.13 -18.28 6.48
CA SER A 134 8.65 -18.21 7.86
C SER A 134 8.56 -19.59 8.51
N LEU A 135 7.89 -20.56 7.87
CA LEU A 135 7.63 -21.86 8.50
C LEU A 135 8.80 -22.84 8.38
N GLU A 136 9.41 -22.96 7.20
CA GLU A 136 10.54 -23.89 7.01
C GLU A 136 11.87 -23.31 7.49
N LEU A 137 12.20 -22.10 7.05
CA LEU A 137 13.50 -21.47 7.35
C LEU A 137 13.52 -20.69 8.67
N GLY A 138 12.37 -20.24 9.18
CA GLY A 138 12.29 -19.46 10.41
C GLY A 138 12.94 -18.08 10.34
N TRP A 139 13.12 -17.51 9.13
CA TRP A 139 13.78 -16.22 8.93
C TRP A 139 12.88 -15.02 9.24
N LEU A 140 11.56 -15.17 9.01
CA LEU A 140 10.59 -14.08 9.11
C LEU A 140 9.40 -14.50 9.98
N PRO A 141 8.72 -13.56 10.66
CA PRO A 141 7.50 -13.86 11.39
C PRO A 141 6.36 -14.28 10.45
N VAL A 142 5.50 -15.21 10.92
CA VAL A 142 4.38 -15.74 10.12
C VAL A 142 3.32 -14.66 9.87
N SER A 143 3.19 -13.72 10.82
CA SER A 143 2.22 -12.63 10.77
C SER A 143 2.76 -11.44 11.55
N GLY A 144 2.36 -10.24 11.15
CA GLY A 144 2.82 -8.99 11.75
C GLY A 144 4.17 -8.54 11.22
N ARG A 145 4.66 -7.41 11.75
CA ARG A 145 5.96 -6.82 11.41
C ARG A 145 7.10 -7.30 12.32
N TYR A 146 6.74 -7.78 13.51
CA TYR A 146 7.62 -8.37 14.51
C TYR A 146 7.04 -9.71 14.92
N SER A 147 7.89 -10.61 15.43
CA SER A 147 7.37 -11.80 16.12
C SER A 147 6.55 -11.37 17.35
N LEU A 148 5.43 -12.06 17.60
CA LEU A 148 4.55 -11.81 18.76
C LEU A 148 5.28 -11.96 20.12
N LEU A 149 6.45 -12.60 20.12
CA LEU A 149 7.31 -12.76 21.27
C LEU A 149 8.08 -11.47 21.65
N TYR A 150 8.15 -10.49 20.74
CA TYR A 150 8.90 -9.25 20.95
C TYR A 150 7.95 -8.05 20.91
N GLU A 151 7.81 -7.40 22.06
CA GLU A 151 7.01 -6.19 22.21
C GLU A 151 7.91 -4.97 21.99
N ILE A 152 7.84 -4.41 20.78
CA ILE A 152 8.56 -3.19 20.38
C ILE A 152 7.58 -2.02 20.34
N ASP A 153 7.90 -0.98 21.10
CA ASP A 153 7.10 0.25 21.16
C ASP A 153 7.14 0.99 19.82
N GLN A 154 5.97 1.31 19.27
CA GLN A 154 5.84 2.05 18.02
C GLN A 154 5.97 3.55 18.29
N GLN A 155 7.15 4.12 18.04
CA GLN A 155 7.39 5.56 18.22
C GLN A 155 7.25 6.33 16.90
N THR A 156 7.85 5.83 15.82
CA THR A 156 7.84 6.45 14.50
C THR A 156 6.88 5.77 13.53
N GLY A 157 6.52 4.51 13.80
CA GLY A 157 5.68 3.69 12.93
C GLY A 157 6.46 3.01 11.81
N VAL A 158 7.77 3.29 11.66
CA VAL A 158 8.69 2.60 10.74
C VAL A 158 9.40 1.51 11.53
N ALA A 159 9.26 0.26 11.10
CA ALA A 159 9.62 -0.88 11.94
C ALA A 159 11.11 -0.96 12.14
N LEU A 160 11.88 -0.79 11.07
CA LEU A 160 13.34 -0.77 11.18
C LEU A 160 13.86 0.34 12.09
N ILE A 161 13.26 1.52 12.05
CA ILE A 161 13.68 2.64 12.90
C ILE A 161 13.30 2.35 14.36
N ASP A 162 12.08 1.89 14.60
CA ASP A 162 11.59 1.56 15.94
C ASP A 162 12.40 0.42 16.58
N VAL A 163 12.80 -0.59 15.82
CA VAL A 163 13.71 -1.68 16.27
C VAL A 163 15.10 -1.13 16.62
N LEU A 164 15.67 -0.26 15.78
CA LEU A 164 17.00 0.30 16.00
C LEU A 164 17.04 1.24 17.22
N LEU A 165 15.96 1.98 17.45
CA LEU A 165 15.81 2.89 18.60
C LEU A 165 15.37 2.17 19.88
N SER A 166 14.90 0.91 19.77
CA SER A 166 14.51 0.12 20.92
C SER A 166 15.71 -0.24 21.79
N ASP A 167 15.58 -0.03 23.11
CA ASP A 167 16.57 -0.43 24.12
C ASP A 167 16.41 -1.89 24.57
N LYS A 168 15.53 -2.67 23.92
CA LYS A 168 15.26 -4.07 24.29
C LYS A 168 16.45 -4.97 23.89
N PRO A 169 16.88 -5.90 24.76
CA PRO A 169 18.07 -6.72 24.53
C PRO A 169 17.96 -7.65 23.30
N TYR A 170 16.76 -8.07 22.94
CA TYR A 170 16.50 -8.97 21.80
C TYR A 170 16.06 -8.25 20.52
N ARG A 171 16.30 -6.94 20.40
CA ARG A 171 15.89 -6.15 19.22
C ARG A 171 16.42 -6.69 17.88
N ALA A 172 17.55 -7.39 17.88
CA ALA A 172 18.14 -7.96 16.67
C ALA A 172 17.42 -9.25 16.21
N GLU A 173 16.60 -9.85 17.07
CA GLU A 173 15.86 -11.10 16.82
C GLU A 173 14.38 -10.85 16.53
N ALA A 174 13.95 -9.58 16.58
CA ALA A 174 12.56 -9.15 16.40
C ALA A 174 12.16 -9.02 14.93
#